data_AF-A0A0S8IEG1-F1
#
_entry.id   AF-A0A0S8IEG1-F1
#
_cell.length_a   1.000
_cell.length_b   1.000
_cell.length_c   1.000
_cell.angle_alpha   90.00
_cell.angle_beta   90.00
_cell.angle_gamma   90.00
#
_symmetry.space_group_name_H-M   'P 1'
#
loop_
_entity.id
_entity.type
_entity.pdbx_description
1 polymer ?
#
loop_
_entity_poly.entity_id
_entity_poly.type
_entity_poly.pdbx_seq_one_letter_code
_entity_poly.pdbx_strand_id
1 'polypeptide(L)'
;MHTYILSGILYCGNCGSKMIGVCEGKKGNWTGYRCKKKASSGISACNMRNVSASKIEDATFKDVIKLFLVPQNVRIIFQRIKEILDRSESQIQKEFNKIESEIKEIEESIKRYTEGFEKGLLDAVYFSERNNIQMKEKEKYERKKNNLSIKMEEINDDIIYFYQFKKYLYNIKLSAENRFLNDTLVKRNILRTLIRGEIIKKITILTPRLAKIKYDIEDQLTEKIINYKSRVKSINIGISNKYII
;
A
#
# COMPACT_ATOMS: atom_id res chain seq x y z
N MET A 1 3.59 -1.74 17.33
CA MET A 1 2.45 -2.32 16.58
C MET A 1 2.96 -2.81 15.23
N HIS A 2 2.61 -4.01 14.77
CA HIS A 2 3.09 -4.54 13.48
C HIS A 2 2.19 -4.03 12.34
N THR A 3 2.80 -3.48 11.29
CA THR A 3 2.08 -3.05 10.08
C THR A 3 1.97 -4.22 9.11
N TYR A 4 0.75 -4.72 8.90
CA TYR A 4 0.48 -5.89 8.06
C TYR A 4 0.41 -5.52 6.57
N ILE A 5 1.57 -5.28 5.95
CA ILE A 5 1.71 -4.78 4.58
C ILE A 5 1.09 -5.68 3.49
N LEU A 6 0.90 -6.98 3.75
CA LEU A 6 0.27 -7.90 2.79
C LEU A 6 -1.25 -8.00 2.97
N SER A 7 -1.82 -7.28 3.94
CA SER A 7 -3.26 -7.25 4.15
C SER A 7 -3.97 -6.71 2.92
N GLY A 8 -5.06 -7.36 2.51
CA GLY A 8 -5.82 -6.97 1.33
C GLY A 8 -5.40 -7.70 0.05
N ILE A 9 -4.14 -8.12 -0.06
CA ILE A 9 -3.61 -8.87 -1.21
C ILE A 9 -3.23 -10.32 -0.90
N LEU A 10 -3.18 -10.72 0.37
CA LEU A 10 -2.85 -12.08 0.79
C LEU A 10 -4.11 -12.96 0.87
N TYR A 11 -4.05 -14.15 0.26
CA TYR A 11 -5.15 -15.10 0.15
C TYR A 11 -4.73 -16.50 0.59
N CYS A 12 -5.69 -17.20 1.20
CA CYS A 12 -5.55 -18.58 1.62
C CYS A 12 -5.67 -19.51 0.41
N GLY A 13 -4.66 -20.36 0.18
CA GLY A 13 -4.70 -21.36 -0.88
C GLY A 13 -5.68 -22.51 -0.63
N ASN A 14 -6.08 -22.76 0.62
CA ASN A 14 -7.02 -23.84 0.94
C ASN A 14 -8.47 -23.49 0.58
N CYS A 15 -8.92 -22.27 0.89
CA CYS A 15 -10.32 -21.86 0.71
C CYS A 15 -10.50 -20.62 -0.15
N GLY A 16 -9.43 -20.05 -0.71
CA GLY A 16 -9.48 -18.86 -1.56
C GLY A 16 -9.83 -17.55 -0.84
N SER A 17 -10.11 -17.56 0.46
CA SER A 17 -10.48 -16.36 1.23
C SER A 17 -9.27 -15.46 1.52
N LYS A 18 -9.49 -14.15 1.70
CA LYS A 18 -8.46 -13.22 2.18
C LYS A 18 -7.87 -13.64 3.52
N MET A 19 -6.62 -13.28 3.77
CA MET A 19 -5.97 -13.42 5.07
C MET A 19 -5.90 -12.05 5.75
N ILE A 20 -6.10 -12.04 7.07
CA ILE A 20 -6.13 -10.84 7.91
C ILE A 20 -4.97 -10.86 8.90
N GLY A 21 -4.40 -9.69 9.19
CA GLY A 21 -3.40 -9.53 10.25
C GLY A 21 -4.00 -9.85 11.63
N VAL A 22 -3.25 -10.58 12.44
CA VAL A 22 -3.63 -10.98 13.80
C VAL A 22 -2.44 -10.85 14.75
N CYS A 23 -2.72 -10.36 15.95
CA CYS A 23 -1.79 -10.32 17.07
C CYS A 23 -2.29 -11.32 18.13
N GLU A 24 -1.46 -12.28 18.52
CA GLU A 24 -1.81 -13.37 19.45
C GLU A 24 -0.72 -13.59 20.51
N GLY A 25 -1.05 -14.38 21.53
CA GLY A 25 -0.13 -14.76 22.62
C GLY A 25 -0.33 -13.94 23.90
N LYS A 26 0.18 -14.45 25.03
CA LYS A 26 0.19 -13.72 26.31
C LYS A 26 1.02 -12.45 26.10
N LYS A 27 0.38 -11.29 26.21
CA LYS A 27 0.91 -9.94 25.92
C LYS A 27 1.06 -9.54 24.43
N GLY A 28 0.51 -10.31 23.48
CA GLY A 28 0.54 -9.94 22.05
C GLY A 28 1.92 -10.08 21.39
N ASN A 29 2.71 -11.06 21.85
CA ASN A 29 4.10 -11.26 21.40
C ASN A 29 4.22 -11.92 20.02
N TRP A 30 3.12 -12.37 19.41
CA TRP A 30 3.15 -12.99 18.09
C TRP A 30 2.27 -12.25 17.10
N THR A 31 2.82 -11.95 15.92
CA THR A 31 2.09 -11.32 14.81
C THR A 31 2.10 -12.23 13.58
N GLY A 32 0.96 -12.28 12.91
CA GLY A 32 0.81 -13.12 11.74
C GLY A 32 -0.43 -12.83 10.92
N TYR A 33 -0.62 -13.67 9.90
CA TYR A 33 -1.77 -13.64 9.03
C TYR A 33 -2.62 -14.89 9.27
N ARG A 34 -3.92 -14.70 9.45
CA ARG A 34 -4.92 -15.75 9.66
C ARG A 34 -5.94 -15.73 8.52
N CYS A 35 -6.37 -16.90 8.06
CA CYS A 35 -7.45 -17.00 7.08
C CYS A 35 -8.74 -16.35 7.62
N LYS A 36 -9.35 -15.42 6.86
CA LYS A 36 -10.57 -14.72 7.27
C LYS A 36 -11.72 -15.70 7.51
N LYS A 37 -11.90 -16.69 6.63
CA LYS A 37 -12.98 -17.70 6.78
C LYS A 37 -12.80 -18.55 8.03
N LYS A 38 -11.57 -18.92 8.37
CA LYS A 38 -11.26 -19.59 9.64
C LYS A 38 -11.56 -18.69 10.84
N ALA A 39 -11.22 -17.41 10.75
CA ALA A 39 -11.46 -16.45 11.82
C ALA A 39 -12.97 -16.21 12.06
N SER A 40 -13.78 -16.19 11.00
CA SER A 40 -15.22 -15.94 11.08
C SER A 40 -16.07 -17.19 11.33
N SER A 41 -15.61 -18.35 10.86
CA SER A 41 -16.44 -19.58 10.76
C SER A 41 -15.77 -20.81 11.37
N GLY A 42 -14.65 -20.64 12.09
CA GLY A 42 -13.97 -21.71 12.81
C GLY A 42 -13.07 -22.61 11.94
N ILE A 43 -12.39 -23.54 12.62
CA ILE A 43 -11.40 -24.45 12.01
C ILE A 43 -12.03 -25.43 11.00
N SER A 44 -13.30 -25.78 11.18
CA SER A 44 -14.04 -26.67 10.27
C SER A 44 -14.23 -26.04 8.88
N ALA A 45 -14.38 -24.71 8.81
CA ALA A 45 -14.54 -24.00 7.54
C ALA A 45 -13.21 -23.82 6.79
N CYS A 46 -12.07 -23.80 7.48
CA CYS A 46 -10.75 -23.78 6.87
C CYS A 46 -9.67 -24.15 7.90
N ASN A 47 -8.90 -25.19 7.61
CA ASN A 47 -7.84 -25.70 8.48
C ASN A 47 -6.45 -25.04 8.24
N MET A 48 -6.38 -23.96 7.45
CA MET A 48 -5.13 -23.24 7.19
C MET A 48 -4.52 -22.75 8.51
N ARG A 49 -3.23 -23.04 8.73
CA ARG A 49 -2.53 -22.55 9.93
C ARG A 49 -2.21 -21.07 9.77
N ASN A 50 -2.09 -20.38 10.89
CA ASN A 50 -1.71 -18.98 10.88
C ASN A 50 -0.24 -18.88 10.47
N VAL A 51 0.10 -17.86 9.70
CA VAL A 51 1.41 -17.69 9.10
C VAL A 51 2.09 -16.50 9.75
N SER A 52 3.32 -16.67 10.23
CA SER A 52 4.09 -15.58 10.84
C SER A 52 4.29 -14.43 9.85
N ALA A 53 4.02 -13.21 10.29
CA ALA A 53 4.05 -12.03 9.42
C ALA A 53 5.45 -11.76 8.88
N SER A 54 6.47 -11.81 9.74
CA SER A 54 7.88 -11.66 9.32
C SER A 54 8.28 -12.71 8.28
N LYS A 55 7.93 -13.98 8.50
CA LYS A 55 8.30 -15.07 7.57
C LYS A 55 7.69 -14.90 6.18
N ILE A 56 6.39 -14.57 6.09
CA ILE A 56 5.75 -14.38 4.77
C ILE A 56 6.20 -13.10 4.09
N GLU A 57 6.38 -12.01 4.85
CA GLU A 57 6.87 -10.73 4.30
C GLU A 57 8.30 -10.89 3.77
N ASP A 58 9.18 -11.57 4.49
CA ASP A 58 10.55 -11.86 4.04
C ASP A 58 10.58 -12.80 2.82
N ALA A 59 9.76 -13.85 2.82
CA ALA A 59 9.68 -14.77 1.69
C ALA A 59 9.16 -14.06 0.44
N THR A 60 8.09 -13.26 0.59
CA THR A 60 7.53 -12.42 -0.47
C THR A 60 8.60 -11.48 -1.01
N PHE A 61 9.30 -10.76 -0.14
CA PHE A 61 10.36 -9.85 -0.54
C PHE A 61 11.43 -10.55 -1.36
N LYS A 62 11.95 -11.70 -0.90
CA LYS A 62 12.98 -12.46 -1.61
C LYS A 62 12.53 -12.92 -3.00
N ASP A 63 11.31 -13.43 -3.12
CA ASP A 63 10.77 -13.89 -4.40
C ASP A 63 10.57 -12.73 -5.38
N VAL A 64 10.08 -11.61 -4.86
CA VAL A 64 9.88 -10.37 -5.61
C VAL A 64 11.22 -9.83 -6.10
N ILE A 65 12.25 -9.73 -5.26
CA ILE A 65 13.59 -9.29 -5.71
C ILE A 65 14.11 -10.16 -6.86
N LYS A 66 13.94 -11.49 -6.81
CA LYS A 66 14.37 -12.39 -7.90
C LYS A 66 13.67 -12.08 -9.22
N LEU A 67 12.39 -11.72 -9.19
CA LEU A 67 11.64 -11.31 -10.39
C LEU A 67 12.18 -10.02 -11.01
N PHE A 68 12.63 -9.09 -10.15
CA PHE A 68 13.15 -7.79 -10.55
C PHE A 68 14.59 -7.87 -11.06
N LEU A 69 15.39 -8.83 -10.61
CA LEU A 69 16.78 -9.02 -11.04
C LEU A 69 16.93 -9.40 -12.52
N VAL A 70 15.84 -9.69 -13.21
CA VAL A 70 15.82 -9.93 -14.65
C VAL A 70 15.93 -8.58 -15.39
N PRO A 71 17.01 -8.30 -16.16
CA PRO A 71 17.30 -6.96 -16.70
C PRO A 71 16.17 -6.32 -17.53
N GLN A 72 15.45 -7.13 -18.31
CA GLN A 72 14.30 -6.69 -19.10
C GLN A 72 13.09 -6.27 -18.25
N ASN A 73 12.93 -6.84 -17.05
CA ASN A 73 11.82 -6.54 -16.14
C ASN A 73 12.08 -5.25 -15.37
N VAL A 74 13.33 -4.99 -14.98
CA VAL A 74 13.77 -3.78 -14.25
C VAL A 74 13.16 -2.54 -14.89
N ARG A 75 13.47 -2.27 -16.17
CA ARG A 75 13.10 -1.00 -16.82
C ARG A 75 11.58 -0.79 -16.86
N ILE A 76 10.83 -1.83 -17.21
CA ILE A 76 9.36 -1.77 -17.34
C ILE A 76 8.73 -1.53 -15.97
N ILE A 77 9.17 -2.29 -14.97
CA ILE A 77 8.63 -2.15 -13.62
C ILE A 77 8.96 -0.76 -13.05
N PHE A 78 10.18 -0.27 -13.24
CA PHE A 78 10.55 1.08 -12.81
C PHE A 78 9.69 2.14 -13.49
N GLN A 79 9.48 2.04 -14.79
CA GLN A 79 8.62 2.99 -15.50
C GLN A 79 7.19 2.96 -14.93
N ARG A 80 6.64 1.76 -14.69
CA ARG A 80 5.28 1.59 -14.19
C ARG A 80 5.08 2.16 -12.79
N ILE A 81 6.01 1.88 -11.86
CA ILE A 81 5.95 2.42 -10.50
C ILE A 81 6.03 3.95 -10.56
N LYS A 82 6.93 4.50 -11.39
CA LYS A 82 7.06 5.95 -11.55
C LYS A 82 5.75 6.58 -12.01
N GLU A 83 5.13 6.04 -13.07
CA GLU A 83 3.84 6.54 -13.59
C GLU A 83 2.74 6.55 -12.50
N ILE A 84 2.72 5.53 -11.64
CA ILE A 84 1.73 5.42 -10.56
C ILE A 84 2.03 6.41 -9.42
N LEU A 85 3.29 6.56 -9.02
CA LEU A 85 3.69 7.53 -8.01
C LEU A 85 3.39 8.96 -8.49
N ASP A 86 3.79 9.31 -9.71
CA ASP A 86 3.54 10.62 -10.32
C ASP A 86 2.02 10.91 -10.41
N ARG A 87 1.21 9.91 -10.81
CA ARG A 87 -0.25 10.03 -10.84
C ARG A 87 -0.83 10.24 -9.44
N SER A 88 -0.36 9.48 -8.46
CA SER A 88 -0.86 9.54 -7.08
C SER A 88 -0.53 10.87 -6.44
N GLU A 89 0.71 11.35 -6.60
CA GLU A 89 1.15 12.68 -6.16
C GLU A 89 0.28 13.78 -6.80
N SER A 90 0.10 13.73 -8.13
CA SER A 90 -0.74 14.71 -8.84
C SER A 90 -2.18 14.72 -8.34
N GLN A 91 -2.77 13.55 -8.08
CA GLN A 91 -4.15 13.47 -7.58
C GLN A 91 -4.27 14.05 -6.17
N ILE A 92 -3.35 13.70 -5.26
CA ILE A 92 -3.36 14.23 -3.90
C ILE A 92 -3.15 15.74 -3.92
N GLN A 93 -2.22 16.25 -4.74
CA GLN A 93 -1.99 17.69 -4.85
C GLN A 93 -3.23 18.43 -5.35
N LYS A 94 -3.95 17.88 -6.33
CA LYS A 94 -5.21 18.46 -6.82
C LYS A 94 -6.29 18.51 -5.73
N GLU A 95 -6.46 17.41 -4.99
CA GLU A 95 -7.40 17.36 -3.88
C GLU A 95 -7.02 18.32 -2.75
N PHE A 96 -5.73 18.45 -2.46
CA PHE A 96 -5.21 19.38 -1.46
C PHE A 96 -5.53 20.83 -1.84
N ASN A 97 -5.19 21.24 -3.07
CA ASN A 97 -5.46 22.59 -3.57
C ASN A 97 -6.95 22.91 -3.54
N LYS A 98 -7.81 21.94 -3.88
CA LYS A 98 -9.26 22.10 -3.78
C LYS A 98 -9.69 22.38 -2.34
N ILE A 99 -9.23 21.58 -1.39
CA ILE A 99 -9.58 21.75 0.02
C ILE A 99 -9.06 23.09 0.58
N GLU A 100 -7.88 23.54 0.16
CA GLU A 100 -7.39 24.87 0.53
C GLU A 100 -8.28 26.00 0.02
N SER A 101 -8.79 25.89 -1.22
CA SER A 101 -9.74 26.86 -1.75
C SER A 101 -11.02 26.91 -0.92
N GLU A 102 -11.58 25.75 -0.57
CA GLU A 102 -12.81 25.64 0.23
C GLU A 102 -12.61 26.26 1.64
N ILE A 103 -11.46 26.01 2.27
CA ILE A 103 -11.12 26.64 3.57
C ILE A 103 -11.06 28.15 3.42
N LYS A 104 -10.39 28.66 2.37
CA LYS A 104 -10.26 30.09 2.11
C LYS A 104 -11.63 30.77 1.90
N GLU A 105 -12.53 30.14 1.14
CA GLU A 105 -13.88 30.66 0.91
C GLU A 105 -14.70 30.75 2.20
N ILE A 106 -14.56 29.76 3.09
CA ILE A 106 -15.19 29.75 4.42
C ILE A 106 -14.59 30.85 5.31
N GLU A 107 -13.26 31.02 5.30
CA GLU A 107 -12.59 32.08 6.06
C GLU A 107 -13.02 33.48 5.60
N GLU A 108 -13.16 33.68 4.29
CA GLU A 108 -13.73 34.92 3.73
C GLU A 108 -15.18 35.11 4.16
N SER A 109 -15.98 34.04 4.23
CA SER A 109 -17.36 34.13 4.73
C SER A 109 -17.45 34.48 6.20
N ILE A 110 -16.61 33.86 7.04
CA ILE A 110 -16.48 34.20 8.47
C ILE A 110 -16.14 35.68 8.61
N LYS A 111 -15.14 36.15 7.85
CA LYS A 111 -14.74 37.56 7.86
C LYS A 111 -15.91 38.49 7.50
N ARG A 112 -16.69 38.18 6.46
CA ARG A 112 -17.88 38.96 6.09
C ARG A 112 -18.92 39.01 7.21
N TYR A 113 -19.17 37.89 7.89
CA TYR A 113 -20.11 37.86 9.01
C TYR A 113 -19.60 38.70 10.20
N THR A 114 -18.31 38.61 10.51
CA THR A 114 -17.70 39.42 11.58
C THR A 114 -17.77 40.90 11.27
N GLU A 115 -17.37 41.32 10.06
CA GLU A 115 -17.47 42.74 9.65
C GLU A 115 -18.91 43.25 9.65
N GLY A 116 -19.87 42.42 9.23
CA GLY A 116 -21.30 42.76 9.27
C GLY A 116 -21.82 42.98 10.69
N PHE A 117 -21.40 42.13 11.63
CA PHE A 117 -21.72 42.26 13.04
C PHE A 117 -21.07 43.52 13.66
N GLU A 118 -19.78 43.75 13.40
CA GLU A 118 -19.06 44.93 13.89
C GLU A 118 -19.68 46.26 13.41
N LYS A 119 -20.24 46.27 12.19
CA LYS A 119 -20.95 47.42 11.62
C LYS A 119 -22.40 47.56 12.09
N GLY A 120 -22.88 46.66 12.95
CA GLY A 120 -24.26 46.63 13.43
C GLY A 120 -25.30 46.21 12.39
N LEU A 121 -24.88 45.59 11.29
CA LEU A 121 -25.77 45.10 10.21
C LEU A 121 -26.39 43.74 10.55
N LEU A 122 -25.83 43.03 11.53
CA LEU A 122 -26.27 41.71 11.99
C LEU A 122 -26.47 41.75 13.50
N ASP A 123 -27.51 41.09 14.00
CA ASP A 123 -27.68 40.87 15.43
C ASP A 123 -26.79 39.72 15.93
N ALA A 124 -26.58 39.67 17.25
CA ALA A 124 -25.69 38.71 17.89
C ALA A 124 -26.15 37.25 17.74
N VAL A 125 -27.47 36.99 17.68
CA VAL A 125 -28.00 35.63 17.56
C VAL A 125 -27.73 35.10 16.16
N TYR A 126 -28.06 35.90 15.14
CA TYR A 126 -27.82 35.54 13.74
C TYR A 126 -26.33 35.40 13.43
N PHE A 127 -25.49 36.32 13.91
CA PHE A 127 -24.04 36.21 13.77
C PHE A 127 -23.51 34.91 14.39
N SER A 128 -23.89 34.63 15.64
CA SER A 128 -23.45 33.42 16.36
C SER A 128 -23.84 32.15 15.63
N GLU A 129 -25.10 32.05 15.17
CA GLU A 129 -25.58 30.87 14.43
C GLU A 129 -24.78 30.65 13.14
N ARG A 130 -24.66 31.69 12.30
CA ARG A 130 -23.95 31.59 11.01
C ARG A 130 -22.46 31.32 11.20
N ASN A 131 -21.81 31.98 12.15
CA ASN A 131 -20.39 31.79 12.44
C ASN A 131 -20.12 30.36 12.95
N ASN A 132 -20.99 29.82 13.81
CA ASN A 132 -20.86 28.44 14.30
C ASN A 132 -20.98 27.40 13.17
N ILE A 133 -21.87 27.61 12.21
CA ILE A 133 -22.00 26.73 11.03
C ILE A 133 -20.70 26.76 10.21
N GLN A 134 -20.19 27.95 9.91
CA GLN A 134 -18.96 28.12 9.14
C GLN A 134 -17.74 27.51 9.84
N MET A 135 -17.62 27.69 11.17
CA MET A 135 -16.54 27.09 11.95
C MET A 135 -16.58 25.55 11.93
N LYS A 136 -17.76 24.95 12.08
CA LYS A 136 -17.91 23.48 11.97
C LYS A 136 -17.54 22.97 10.57
N GLU A 137 -17.88 23.72 9.53
CA GLU A 137 -17.53 23.36 8.16
C GLU A 137 -16.02 23.50 7.92
N LYS A 138 -15.39 24.55 8.43
CA LYS A 138 -13.94 24.75 8.42
C LYS A 138 -13.22 23.59 9.09
N GLU A 139 -13.62 23.20 10.31
CA GLU A 139 -13.02 22.06 11.03
C GLU A 139 -13.09 20.77 10.21
N LYS A 140 -14.20 20.52 9.51
CA LYS A 140 -14.36 19.34 8.65
C LYS A 140 -13.34 19.36 7.50
N TYR A 141 -13.13 20.50 6.86
CA TYR A 141 -12.15 20.63 5.78
C TYR A 141 -10.71 20.59 6.29
N GLU A 142 -10.41 21.17 7.45
CA GLU A 142 -9.09 21.08 8.10
C GLU A 142 -8.72 19.63 8.45
N ARG A 143 -9.68 18.85 8.98
CA ARG A 143 -9.46 17.41 9.23
C ARG A 143 -9.15 16.66 7.93
N LYS A 144 -9.86 16.97 6.84
CA LYS A 144 -9.57 16.37 5.53
C LYS A 144 -8.19 16.80 5.01
N LYS A 145 -7.82 18.07 5.16
CA LYS A 145 -6.50 18.61 4.78
C LYS A 145 -5.40 17.87 5.52
N ASN A 146 -5.52 17.70 6.84
CA ASN A 146 -4.56 16.95 7.65
C ASN A 146 -4.41 15.49 7.17
N ASN A 147 -5.51 14.81 6.85
CA ASN A 147 -5.47 13.46 6.31
C ASN A 147 -4.79 13.40 4.93
N LEU A 148 -4.97 14.41 4.07
CA LEU A 148 -4.26 14.49 2.79
C LEU A 148 -2.77 14.76 2.98
N SER A 149 -2.38 15.60 3.94
CA SER A 149 -0.96 15.84 4.28
C SER A 149 -0.25 14.54 4.67
N ILE A 150 -0.89 13.72 5.52
CA ILE A 150 -0.34 12.41 5.90
C ILE A 150 -0.16 11.50 4.67
N LYS A 151 -1.16 11.45 3.78
CA LYS A 151 -1.04 10.65 2.55
C LYS A 151 0.05 11.18 1.61
N MET A 152 0.26 12.50 1.56
CA MET A 152 1.33 13.11 0.77
C MET A 152 2.70 12.68 1.28
N GLU A 153 2.90 12.70 2.61
CA GLU A 153 4.13 12.19 3.24
C GLU A 153 4.36 10.71 2.90
N GLU A 154 3.31 9.89 2.95
CA GLU A 154 3.42 8.47 2.57
C GLU A 154 3.81 8.25 1.10
N ILE A 155 3.33 9.10 0.18
CA ILE A 155 3.74 9.04 -1.24
C ILE A 155 5.19 9.48 -1.38
N ASN A 156 5.59 10.55 -0.69
CA ASN A 156 6.97 11.03 -0.73
C ASN A 156 7.95 9.98 -0.22
N ASP A 157 7.60 9.29 0.87
CA ASP A 157 8.36 8.12 1.34
C ASP A 157 8.48 7.06 0.25
N ASP A 158 7.36 6.66 -0.37
CA ASP A 158 7.39 5.67 -1.46
C ASP A 158 8.29 6.10 -2.63
N ILE A 159 8.30 7.39 -2.99
CA ILE A 159 9.19 7.95 -4.02
C ILE A 159 10.65 7.80 -3.61
N ILE A 160 10.99 8.17 -2.37
CA ILE A 160 12.36 8.04 -1.85
C ILE A 160 12.80 6.58 -1.89
N TYR A 161 11.98 5.66 -1.37
CA TYR A 161 12.30 4.23 -1.36
C TYR A 161 12.38 3.66 -2.78
N PHE A 162 11.54 4.13 -3.70
CA PHE A 162 11.60 3.74 -5.11
C PHE A 162 12.94 4.10 -5.77
N TYR A 163 13.44 5.33 -5.56
CA TYR A 163 14.74 5.73 -6.10
C TYR A 163 15.91 5.00 -5.44
N GLN A 164 15.85 4.76 -4.12
CA GLN A 164 16.84 3.94 -3.43
C GLN A 164 16.84 2.50 -3.96
N PHE A 165 15.66 1.93 -4.19
CA PHE A 165 15.51 0.59 -4.74
C PHE A 165 16.04 0.50 -6.18
N LYS A 166 15.80 1.53 -7.01
CA LYS A 166 16.40 1.66 -8.35
C LYS A 166 17.91 1.62 -8.31
N LYS A 167 18.50 2.43 -7.43
CA LYS A 167 19.95 2.47 -7.21
C LYS A 167 20.48 1.11 -6.76
N TYR A 168 19.77 0.45 -5.85
CA TYR A 168 20.11 -0.89 -5.38
C TYR A 168 20.13 -1.92 -6.51
N LEU A 169 19.07 -2.02 -7.32
CA LEU A 169 19.02 -2.99 -8.44
C LEU A 169 20.10 -2.73 -9.49
N TYR A 170 20.50 -1.48 -9.70
CA TYR A 170 21.64 -1.15 -10.56
C TYR A 170 22.98 -1.62 -9.96
N ASN A 171 23.14 -1.50 -8.63
CA ASN A 171 24.35 -1.85 -7.90
C ASN A 171 24.53 -3.36 -7.62
N ILE A 172 23.49 -4.19 -7.70
CA ILE A 172 23.63 -5.67 -7.58
C ILE A 172 24.47 -6.25 -8.72
N LYS A 173 24.46 -5.60 -9.89
CA LYS A 173 25.42 -5.93 -10.94
C LYS A 173 26.88 -5.71 -10.51
N LEU A 174 27.13 -5.02 -9.39
CA LEU A 174 28.44 -4.52 -8.99
C LEU A 174 28.96 -5.06 -7.64
N SER A 175 28.13 -5.62 -6.73
CA SER A 175 28.66 -6.28 -5.50
C SER A 175 27.64 -7.17 -4.75
N ALA A 176 28.14 -8.28 -4.18
CA ALA A 176 27.37 -9.44 -3.72
C ALA A 176 26.85 -9.41 -2.27
N GLU A 177 27.15 -8.40 -1.45
CA GLU A 177 26.71 -8.37 -0.05
C GLU A 177 26.28 -6.96 0.34
N ASN A 178 25.01 -6.76 0.71
CA ASN A 178 24.54 -5.44 1.09
C ASN A 178 23.54 -5.47 2.26
N ARG A 179 23.94 -4.78 3.34
CA ARG A 179 23.21 -4.56 4.59
C ARG A 179 21.83 -3.91 4.39
N PHE A 180 21.67 -3.15 3.30
CA PHE A 180 20.44 -2.42 2.94
C PHE A 180 19.21 -3.32 2.78
N LEU A 181 19.33 -4.47 2.11
CA LEU A 181 18.20 -5.40 1.95
C LEU A 181 17.83 -6.15 3.21
N ASN A 182 18.71 -6.19 4.22
CA ASN A 182 18.42 -6.83 5.48
C ASN A 182 17.65 -5.91 6.42
N ASP A 183 17.56 -4.62 6.10
CA ASP A 183 16.75 -3.65 6.84
C ASP A 183 15.25 -3.93 6.68
N THR A 184 14.54 -4.07 7.80
CA THR A 184 13.11 -4.40 7.82
C THR A 184 12.25 -3.28 7.26
N LEU A 185 12.63 -2.02 7.49
CA LEU A 185 11.90 -0.86 6.98
C LEU A 185 12.03 -0.79 5.46
N VAL A 186 13.24 -1.00 4.94
CA VAL A 186 13.50 -1.05 3.48
C VAL A 186 12.66 -2.12 2.80
N LYS A 187 12.70 -3.37 3.29
CA LYS A 187 11.89 -4.47 2.73
C LYS A 187 10.41 -4.12 2.68
N ARG A 188 9.89 -3.55 3.77
CA ARG A 188 8.47 -3.19 3.89
C ARG A 188 8.08 -2.10 2.93
N ASN A 189 8.90 -1.06 2.80
CA ASN A 189 8.60 0.06 1.92
C ASN A 189 8.67 -0.36 0.45
N ILE A 190 9.67 -1.16 0.06
CA ILE A 190 9.71 -1.74 -1.28
C ILE A 190 8.44 -2.55 -1.54
N LEU A 191 8.09 -3.51 -0.66
CA LEU A 191 6.84 -4.28 -0.84
C LEU A 191 5.61 -3.37 -0.95
N ARG A 192 5.51 -2.34 -0.11
CA ARG A 192 4.38 -1.39 -0.16
C ARG A 192 4.31 -0.68 -1.50
N THR A 193 5.43 -0.15 -2.01
CA THR A 193 5.50 0.51 -3.32
C THR A 193 5.06 -0.45 -4.44
N LEU A 194 5.47 -1.72 -4.39
CA LEU A 194 5.11 -2.70 -5.42
C LEU A 194 3.64 -3.11 -5.39
N ILE A 195 3.05 -3.14 -4.20
CA ILE A 195 1.63 -3.44 -4.00
C ILE A 195 0.78 -2.24 -4.44
N ARG A 196 1.17 -1.02 -4.04
CA ARG A 196 0.52 0.23 -4.48
C ARG A 196 0.64 0.43 -5.99
N GLY A 197 1.78 0.07 -6.56
CA GLY A 197 2.03 0.05 -8.00
C GLY A 197 1.25 -1.01 -8.78
N GLU A 198 0.35 -1.77 -8.13
CA GLU A 198 -0.44 -2.87 -8.72
C GLU A 198 0.38 -3.95 -9.44
N ILE A 199 1.70 -4.00 -9.19
CA ILE A 199 2.59 -4.99 -9.77
C ILE A 199 2.30 -6.36 -9.18
N ILE A 200 2.08 -6.41 -7.86
CA ILE A 200 1.65 -7.62 -7.17
C ILE A 200 0.19 -7.44 -6.78
N LYS A 201 -0.71 -8.06 -7.54
CA LYS A 201 -2.16 -7.94 -7.33
C LYS A 201 -2.68 -8.90 -6.27
N LYS A 202 -2.08 -10.10 -6.20
CA LYS A 202 -2.51 -11.14 -5.28
C LYS A 202 -1.37 -12.08 -4.91
N ILE A 203 -1.32 -12.43 -3.63
CA ILE A 203 -0.40 -13.44 -3.09
C ILE A 203 -1.25 -14.56 -2.51
N THR A 204 -1.05 -15.78 -2.97
CA THR A 204 -1.78 -16.95 -2.47
C THR A 204 -0.82 -17.91 -1.78
N ILE A 205 -1.06 -18.16 -0.48
CA ILE A 205 -0.27 -19.12 0.28
C ILE A 205 -0.87 -20.51 0.07
N LEU A 206 -0.17 -21.36 -0.67
CA LEU A 206 -0.62 -22.72 -0.98
C LEU A 206 -0.30 -23.73 0.12
N THR A 207 0.64 -23.40 1.02
CA THR A 207 1.01 -24.29 2.13
C THR A 207 1.30 -23.51 3.42
N PRO A 208 0.92 -24.04 4.60
CA PRO A 208 1.17 -23.38 5.88
C PRO A 208 2.65 -23.13 6.22
N ARG A 209 3.56 -23.91 5.63
CA ARG A 209 5.03 -23.80 5.83
C ARG A 209 5.71 -22.84 4.85
N LEU A 210 4.96 -22.11 4.03
CA LEU A 210 5.49 -21.21 2.99
C LEU A 210 6.33 -21.93 1.93
N ALA A 211 6.18 -23.25 1.77
CA ALA A 211 6.91 -24.03 0.77
C ALA A 211 6.46 -23.73 -0.67
N LYS A 212 5.23 -23.21 -0.83
CA LYS A 212 4.65 -22.81 -2.11
C LYS A 212 3.84 -21.53 -1.92
N ILE A 213 4.27 -20.46 -2.59
CA ILE A 213 3.59 -19.17 -2.66
C ILE A 213 3.33 -18.89 -4.14
N LYS A 214 2.11 -18.45 -4.47
CA LYS A 214 1.72 -18.04 -5.82
C LYS A 214 1.54 -16.53 -5.85
N TYR A 215 2.15 -15.86 -6.83
CA TYR A 215 2.01 -14.44 -7.07
C TYR A 215 1.21 -14.22 -8.35
N ASP A 216 0.20 -13.38 -8.27
CA ASP A 216 -0.53 -12.82 -9.39
C ASP A 216 0.10 -11.45 -9.67
N ILE A 217 0.75 -11.34 -10.82
CA ILE A 217 1.55 -10.19 -11.24
C ILE A 217 0.85 -9.56 -12.45
N GLU A 218 0.97 -8.25 -12.62
CA GLU A 218 0.43 -7.53 -13.77
C GLU A 218 0.76 -8.24 -15.12
N ASP A 219 -0.26 -8.40 -15.99
CA ASP A 219 -0.21 -9.27 -17.18
C ASP A 219 0.91 -8.91 -18.17
N GLN A 220 1.22 -7.62 -18.32
CA GLN A 220 2.32 -7.14 -19.18
C GLN A 220 3.72 -7.58 -18.67
N LEU A 221 3.86 -7.82 -17.37
CA LEU A 221 5.05 -8.43 -16.78
C LEU A 221 5.00 -9.94 -16.95
N THR A 222 3.82 -10.55 -16.83
CA THR A 222 3.58 -11.98 -16.96
C THR A 222 4.00 -12.52 -18.33
N GLU A 223 3.62 -11.89 -19.43
CA GLU A 223 4.03 -12.30 -20.80
C GLU A 223 5.55 -12.32 -21.00
N LYS A 224 6.27 -11.37 -20.40
CA LYS A 224 7.74 -11.27 -20.49
C LYS A 224 8.47 -12.18 -19.49
N ILE A 225 7.84 -12.50 -18.35
CA ILE A 225 8.33 -13.49 -17.37
C ILE A 225 8.19 -14.93 -17.93
N ILE A 226 7.12 -15.24 -18.67
CA ILE A 226 6.94 -16.56 -19.33
C ILE A 226 8.10 -16.86 -20.28
N ASN A 227 8.53 -15.88 -21.08
CA ASN A 227 9.68 -16.04 -22.00
C ASN A 227 11.03 -16.32 -21.30
N TYR A 228 11.14 -16.09 -19.99
CA TYR A 228 12.34 -16.40 -19.21
C TYR A 228 12.26 -17.77 -18.50
N LYS A 229 11.06 -18.26 -18.16
CA LYS A 229 10.88 -19.57 -17.50
C LYS A 229 11.35 -20.76 -18.34
N SER A 230 11.35 -20.64 -19.66
CA SER A 230 11.96 -21.63 -20.56
C SER A 230 13.48 -21.78 -20.37
N ARG A 231 14.14 -20.86 -19.66
CA ARG A 231 15.60 -20.85 -19.42
C ARG A 231 16.06 -21.11 -17.98
N VAL A 232 15.21 -21.03 -16.94
CA VAL A 232 15.64 -21.22 -15.53
C VAL A 232 14.65 -22.09 -14.74
N LYS A 233 15.07 -23.33 -14.39
CA LYS A 233 14.28 -24.40 -13.75
C LYS A 233 13.87 -24.21 -12.27
N SER A 234 13.90 -23.01 -11.69
CA SER A 234 13.86 -22.90 -10.21
C SER A 234 13.03 -21.75 -9.60
N ILE A 235 11.92 -21.33 -10.22
CA ILE A 235 10.95 -20.47 -9.53
C ILE A 235 9.50 -20.92 -9.82
N ASN A 236 8.84 -21.46 -8.78
CA ASN A 236 7.40 -21.79 -8.79
C ASN A 236 6.53 -20.53 -8.69
N ILE A 237 6.62 -19.63 -9.68
CA ILE A 237 5.60 -18.58 -9.86
C ILE A 237 4.42 -19.25 -10.55
N GLY A 238 3.30 -19.49 -9.87
CA GLY A 238 2.08 -19.92 -10.54
C GLY A 238 1.55 -18.78 -11.40
N ILE A 239 1.83 -18.81 -12.70
CA ILE A 239 1.24 -17.87 -13.65
C ILE A 239 -0.20 -18.31 -13.86
N SER A 240 -1.15 -17.38 -13.73
CA SER A 240 -2.54 -17.59 -14.14
C SER A 240 -2.56 -17.79 -15.65
N ASN A 241 -2.45 -19.04 -16.08
CA ASN A 241 -2.95 -19.43 -17.40
C ASN A 241 -4.47 -19.22 -17.38
N LYS A 242 -4.91 -18.00 -17.69
CA LYS A 242 -6.10 -17.87 -18.51
C LYS A 242 -5.63 -18.15 -19.93
N TYR A 243 -6.32 -19.06 -20.61
CA TYR A 243 -5.98 -19.70 -21.88
C TYR A 243 -5.01 -20.89 -21.76
N ILE A 244 -5.54 -22.01 -21.26
CA ILE A 244 -5.21 -23.35 -21.76
C ILE A 244 -6.51 -23.87 -22.37
N ILE A 245 -6.47 -24.23 -23.66
CA ILE A 245 -7.07 -25.48 -24.09
C ILE A 245 -5.94 -26.51 -24.01
#